data_AF-A0A960JFS9-F1
#
_entry.id   AF-A0A960JFS9-F1
#
_cell.length_a   1.000
_cell.length_b   1.000
_cell.length_c   1.000
_cell.angle_alpha   90.00
_cell.angle_beta   90.00
_cell.angle_gamma   90.00
#
_symmetry.space_group_name_H-M   'P 1'
#
loop_
_entity.id
_entity.type
_entity.pdbx_description
1 polymer ?
#
loop_
_entity_poly.entity_id
_entity_poly.type
_entity_poly.pdbx_seq_one_letter_code
_entity_poly.pdbx_strand_id
1 'polypeptide(L)'
;KKIYKDIFWEIQNASNKKVLNDNLAMIKSTEKVVIQRLTDLTKQFWPGGKVRVDIVYYAKSSRQNMNNRPYTSIFPTHVVMNSAGDSDRPFGNWLELLYHESSHPLILSSSGFVSGTIMDVAETSGAKPLRSLWHAYLFYFSGVVSKQALETQGIKNYEMYMVRNNVFGWYLPYLEKYLPAYVNKTMTLKDATELIFQDYKKK
;
A
#
# COMPACT_ATOMS: atom_id res chain seq x y z
N LYS A 1 12.93 -23.97 -30.76
CA LYS A 1 13.92 -23.13 -30.03
C LYS A 1 13.17 -22.41 -28.91
N LYS A 2 13.59 -22.51 -27.64
CA LYS A 2 12.83 -21.96 -26.50
C LYS A 2 13.45 -20.62 -26.09
N ILE A 3 13.30 -19.60 -26.93
CA ILE A 3 13.90 -18.25 -26.78
C ILE A 3 13.80 -17.73 -25.34
N TYR A 4 12.63 -17.87 -24.70
CA TYR A 4 12.47 -17.43 -23.32
C TYR A 4 13.37 -18.17 -22.32
N LYS A 5 13.37 -19.50 -22.38
CA LYS A 5 14.17 -20.36 -21.49
C LYS A 5 15.67 -20.13 -21.70
N ASP A 6 16.07 -19.94 -22.96
CA ASP A 6 17.47 -19.91 -23.36
C ASP A 6 18.11 -18.51 -23.18
N ILE A 7 17.31 -17.43 -23.16
CA ILE A 7 17.83 -16.04 -23.12
C ILE A 7 17.43 -15.29 -21.83
N PHE A 8 16.17 -15.41 -21.41
CA PHE A 8 15.64 -14.54 -20.35
C PHE A 8 15.53 -15.23 -18.99
N TRP A 9 15.23 -16.53 -18.98
CA TRP A 9 14.87 -17.25 -17.77
C TRP A 9 15.93 -17.16 -16.66
N GLU A 10 17.20 -17.36 -16.99
CA GLU A 10 18.26 -17.36 -15.98
C GLU A 10 18.36 -16.01 -15.24
N ILE A 11 18.42 -14.92 -16.00
CA ILE A 11 18.50 -13.55 -15.46
C ILE A 11 17.25 -13.19 -14.65
N GLN A 12 16.07 -13.49 -15.19
CA GLN A 12 14.80 -13.16 -14.53
C GLN A 12 14.59 -13.96 -13.24
N ASN A 13 14.86 -15.27 -13.28
CA ASN A 13 14.76 -16.13 -12.12
C ASN A 13 15.79 -15.75 -11.04
N ALA A 14 17.01 -15.39 -11.42
CA ALA A 14 18.02 -14.91 -10.47
C ALA A 14 17.57 -13.61 -9.77
N SER A 15 16.99 -12.66 -10.52
CA SER A 15 16.43 -11.42 -9.96
C SER A 15 15.25 -11.70 -9.01
N ASN A 16 14.30 -12.56 -9.40
CA ASN A 16 13.17 -12.96 -8.56
C ASN A 16 13.64 -13.59 -7.24
N LYS A 17 14.60 -14.52 -7.32
CA LYS A 17 15.19 -15.18 -6.14
C LYS A 17 15.93 -14.20 -5.23
N LYS A 18 16.67 -13.26 -5.83
CA LYS A 18 17.40 -12.24 -5.07
C LYS A 18 16.44 -11.41 -4.23
N VAL A 19 15.41 -10.83 -4.84
CA VAL A 19 14.42 -10.00 -4.14
C VAL A 19 13.72 -10.77 -3.03
N LEU A 20 13.34 -12.03 -3.29
CA LEU A 20 12.78 -12.90 -2.25
C LEU A 20 13.76 -13.06 -1.08
N ASN A 21 15.01 -13.42 -1.34
CA ASN A 21 16.01 -13.67 -0.31
C ASN A 21 16.34 -12.40 0.50
N ASP A 22 16.44 -11.25 -0.17
CA ASP A 22 16.71 -9.95 0.47
C ASP A 22 15.59 -9.55 1.44
N ASN A 23 14.33 -9.92 1.16
CA ASN A 23 13.16 -9.45 1.89
C ASN A 23 12.53 -10.49 2.84
N LEU A 24 12.79 -11.79 2.65
CA LEU A 24 12.08 -12.86 3.37
C LEU A 24 12.22 -12.76 4.89
N ALA A 25 13.41 -12.44 5.40
CA ALA A 25 13.64 -12.29 6.83
C ALA A 25 12.81 -11.13 7.41
N MET A 26 12.78 -10.00 6.69
CA MET A 26 12.02 -8.81 7.08
C MET A 26 10.52 -9.05 7.04
N ILE A 27 10.01 -9.78 6.03
CA ILE A 27 8.60 -10.18 5.96
C ILE A 27 8.23 -11.00 7.21
N LYS A 28 9.01 -12.05 7.51
CA LYS A 28 8.74 -12.93 8.67
C LYS A 28 8.78 -12.17 10.01
N SER A 29 9.66 -11.19 10.16
CA SER A 29 9.77 -10.42 11.40
C SER A 29 8.69 -9.35 11.55
N THR A 30 8.07 -8.89 10.45
CA THR A 30 7.12 -7.76 10.47
C THR A 30 5.68 -8.13 10.15
N GLU A 31 5.41 -9.26 9.46
CA GLU A 31 4.08 -9.57 8.93
C GLU A 31 2.99 -9.56 10.00
N LYS A 32 3.25 -10.14 11.17
CA LYS A 32 2.26 -10.24 12.25
C LYS A 32 1.83 -8.86 12.77
N VAL A 33 2.80 -7.98 13.05
CA VAL A 33 2.48 -6.63 13.58
C VAL A 33 1.82 -5.77 12.52
N VAL A 34 2.27 -5.88 11.27
CA VAL A 34 1.71 -5.12 10.15
C VAL A 34 0.26 -5.53 9.88
N ILE A 35 -0.02 -6.84 9.79
CA ILE A 35 -1.36 -7.38 9.59
C ILE A 35 -2.31 -6.93 10.72
N GLN A 36 -1.86 -7.02 11.98
CA GLN A 36 -2.67 -6.59 13.12
C GLN A 36 -2.98 -5.10 13.05
N ARG A 37 -1.97 -4.25 12.80
CA ARG A 37 -2.17 -2.79 12.72
C ARG A 37 -3.08 -2.40 11.56
N LEU A 38 -2.95 -3.02 10.40
CA LEU A 38 -3.80 -2.73 9.25
C LEU A 38 -5.24 -3.19 9.49
N THR A 39 -5.43 -4.36 10.12
CA THR A 39 -6.74 -4.83 10.57
C THR A 39 -7.38 -3.82 11.53
N ASP A 40 -6.61 -3.30 12.49
CA ASP A 40 -7.08 -2.30 13.46
C ASP A 40 -7.49 -0.97 12.80
N LEU A 41 -6.71 -0.48 11.84
CA LEU A 41 -6.95 0.79 11.14
C LEU A 41 -8.07 0.69 10.09
N THR A 42 -8.26 -0.48 9.51
CA THR A 42 -9.28 -0.68 8.47
C THR A 42 -10.57 -1.24 9.04
N LYS A 43 -10.57 -1.74 10.28
CA LYS A 43 -11.72 -2.48 10.86
C LYS A 43 -12.19 -3.62 9.96
N GLN A 44 -11.29 -4.18 9.14
CA GLN A 44 -11.53 -5.31 8.25
C GLN A 44 -10.58 -6.43 8.63
N PHE A 45 -11.08 -7.66 8.66
CA PHE A 45 -10.24 -8.82 8.90
C PHE A 45 -9.28 -9.04 7.73
N TRP A 46 -8.03 -9.37 8.04
CA TRP A 46 -7.11 -9.88 7.05
C TRP A 46 -7.71 -11.10 6.33
N PRO A 47 -7.59 -11.21 4.99
CA PRO A 47 -8.07 -12.37 4.25
C PRO A 47 -7.54 -13.66 4.90
N GLY A 48 -8.45 -14.58 5.24
CA GLY A 48 -8.11 -15.77 6.02
C GLY A 48 -6.96 -16.57 5.41
N GLY A 49 -5.89 -16.78 6.18
CA GLY A 49 -4.72 -17.54 5.77
C GLY A 49 -3.60 -16.67 5.18
N LYS A 50 -2.76 -17.28 4.32
CA LYS A 50 -1.65 -16.59 3.66
C LYS A 50 -2.12 -16.02 2.33
N VAL A 51 -1.74 -14.76 2.06
CA VAL A 51 -1.92 -14.16 0.74
C VAL A 51 -0.88 -14.75 -0.21
N ARG A 52 -1.32 -15.24 -1.37
CA ARG A 52 -0.40 -15.70 -2.41
C ARG A 52 0.31 -14.50 -3.04
N VAL A 53 1.63 -14.59 -3.17
CA VAL A 53 2.46 -13.57 -3.80
C VAL A 53 3.30 -14.24 -4.90
N ASP A 54 3.16 -13.79 -6.14
CA ASP A 54 4.04 -14.19 -7.23
C ASP A 54 5.07 -13.07 -7.48
N ILE A 55 6.35 -13.44 -7.53
CA ILE A 55 7.45 -12.51 -7.86
C ILE A 55 7.82 -12.75 -9.32
N VAL A 56 7.70 -11.71 -10.13
CA VAL A 56 7.97 -11.74 -11.57
C VAL A 56 8.94 -10.63 -11.94
N TYR A 57 9.68 -10.79 -13.03
CA TYR A 57 10.66 -9.79 -13.43
C TYR A 57 9.98 -8.46 -13.80
N TYR A 58 8.98 -8.54 -14.67
CA TYR A 58 8.03 -7.46 -14.95
C TYR A 58 6.64 -7.89 -14.48
N ALA A 59 6.01 -7.08 -13.63
CA ALA A 59 4.63 -7.27 -13.19
C ALA A 59 3.69 -6.61 -14.23
N LYS A 60 2.80 -5.70 -13.81
CA LYS A 60 1.93 -5.01 -14.76
C LYS A 60 2.73 -3.92 -15.47
N SER A 61 2.76 -3.99 -16.79
CA SER A 61 3.08 -2.86 -17.66
C SER A 61 1.78 -2.29 -18.18
N SER A 62 1.46 -1.03 -17.84
CA SER A 62 0.31 -0.37 -18.47
C SER A 62 0.72 0.12 -19.85
N ARG A 63 -0.12 -0.09 -20.87
CA ARG A 63 0.17 0.38 -22.25
C ARG A 63 0.38 1.90 -22.34
N GLN A 64 -0.11 2.67 -21.37
CA GLN A 64 -0.06 4.13 -21.38
C GLN A 64 1.27 4.70 -20.90
N ASN A 65 2.02 3.98 -20.05
CA ASN A 65 3.26 4.51 -19.47
C ASN A 65 4.39 3.48 -19.33
N MET A 66 4.17 2.23 -19.76
CA MET A 66 5.11 1.10 -19.64
C MET A 66 5.73 0.91 -18.25
N ASN A 67 5.09 1.46 -17.21
CA ASN A 67 5.62 1.43 -15.86
C ASN A 67 5.42 0.03 -15.28
N ASN A 68 6.52 -0.59 -14.87
CA ASN A 68 6.53 -1.84 -14.12
C ASN A 68 6.01 -1.57 -12.71
N ARG A 69 4.81 -2.04 -12.41
CA ARG A 69 4.17 -1.83 -11.10
C ARG A 69 3.58 -3.13 -10.58
N PRO A 70 3.64 -3.36 -9.25
CA PRO A 70 2.94 -4.47 -8.66
C PRO A 70 1.42 -4.27 -8.78
N TYR A 71 0.67 -5.35 -8.61
CA TYR A 71 -0.79 -5.31 -8.64
C TYR A 71 -1.41 -6.46 -7.84
N THR A 72 -2.66 -6.26 -7.42
CA THR A 72 -3.45 -7.27 -6.71
C THR A 72 -4.72 -7.65 -7.46
N SER A 73 -4.99 -8.94 -7.55
CA SER A 73 -6.32 -9.50 -7.79
C SER A 73 -7.00 -9.72 -6.44
N ILE A 74 -8.27 -9.36 -6.29
CA ILE A 74 -8.92 -9.31 -4.96
C ILE A 74 -9.59 -10.65 -4.60
N PHE A 75 -10.14 -11.38 -5.58
CA PHE A 75 -10.94 -12.60 -5.37
C PHE A 75 -10.49 -13.77 -6.27
N PRO A 76 -9.71 -14.74 -5.75
CA PRO A 76 -9.03 -14.73 -4.45
C PRO A 76 -7.93 -13.66 -4.40
N THR A 77 -7.51 -13.27 -3.20
CA THR A 77 -6.43 -12.29 -3.05
C THR A 77 -5.11 -12.88 -3.56
N HIS A 78 -4.56 -12.28 -4.60
CA HIS A 78 -3.32 -12.69 -5.24
C HIS A 78 -2.53 -11.45 -5.64
N VAL A 79 -1.34 -11.31 -5.06
CA VAL A 79 -0.42 -10.20 -5.32
C VAL A 79 0.63 -10.63 -6.34
N VAL A 80 0.94 -9.75 -7.28
CA VAL A 80 2.05 -9.91 -8.21
C VAL A 80 3.03 -8.76 -8.03
N MET A 81 4.23 -9.08 -7.56
CA MET A 81 5.31 -8.12 -7.29
C MET A 81 6.37 -8.18 -8.39
N ASN A 82 6.94 -7.04 -8.76
CA ASN A 82 8.06 -6.99 -9.68
C ASN A 82 9.41 -7.11 -8.96
N SER A 83 10.41 -7.70 -9.64
CA SER A 83 11.80 -7.79 -9.17
C SER A 83 12.79 -6.93 -9.97
N ALA A 84 12.41 -6.46 -11.16
CA ALA A 84 13.27 -5.64 -12.00
C ALA A 84 13.27 -4.17 -11.58
N GLY A 85 14.39 -3.49 -11.86
CA GLY A 85 14.60 -2.07 -11.59
C GLY A 85 15.01 -1.79 -10.15
N ASP A 86 14.78 -0.56 -9.71
CA ASP A 86 15.05 -0.11 -8.34
C ASP A 86 13.90 -0.47 -7.38
N SER A 87 13.31 -1.65 -7.55
CA SER A 87 12.10 -2.09 -6.83
C SER A 87 12.28 -2.21 -5.32
N ASP A 88 13.52 -2.30 -4.84
CA ASP A 88 13.87 -2.31 -3.41
C ASP A 88 14.79 -1.15 -3.01
N ARG A 89 14.71 -0.02 -3.73
CA ARG A 89 15.41 1.21 -3.35
C ARG A 89 14.42 2.30 -2.95
N PRO A 90 14.60 2.94 -1.79
CA PRO A 90 15.52 2.56 -0.71
C PRO A 90 15.16 1.19 -0.11
N PHE A 91 16.07 0.60 0.66
CA PHE A 91 15.81 -0.66 1.35
C PHE A 91 14.52 -0.57 2.19
N GLY A 92 13.62 -1.55 2.04
CA GLY A 92 12.29 -1.56 2.65
C GLY A 92 11.18 -1.08 1.71
N ASN A 93 11.52 -0.47 0.57
CA ASN A 93 10.56 -0.06 -0.46
C ASN A 93 9.73 -1.24 -0.96
N TRP A 94 10.38 -2.37 -1.23
CA TRP A 94 9.70 -3.55 -1.74
C TRP A 94 8.69 -4.09 -0.72
N LEU A 95 9.06 -4.09 0.57
CA LEU A 95 8.21 -4.50 1.67
C LEU A 95 6.99 -3.59 1.85
N GLU A 96 7.17 -2.26 1.82
CA GLU A 96 6.05 -1.32 1.92
C GLU A 96 5.04 -1.55 0.78
N LEU A 97 5.52 -1.73 -0.45
CA LEU A 97 4.66 -2.02 -1.59
C LEU A 97 4.00 -3.39 -1.47
N LEU A 98 4.68 -4.42 -0.96
CA LEU A 98 4.05 -5.71 -0.69
C LEU A 98 2.86 -5.56 0.26
N TYR A 99 3.02 -4.80 1.35
CA TYR A 99 1.94 -4.57 2.30
C TYR A 99 0.83 -3.68 1.74
N HIS A 100 1.16 -2.69 0.91
CA HIS A 100 0.17 -1.92 0.14
C HIS A 100 -0.72 -2.84 -0.69
N GLU A 101 -0.10 -3.65 -1.55
CA GLU A 101 -0.81 -4.54 -2.46
C GLU A 101 -1.63 -5.58 -1.72
N SER A 102 -1.08 -6.14 -0.64
CA SER A 102 -1.76 -7.11 0.21
C SER A 102 -2.95 -6.51 0.99
N SER A 103 -3.02 -5.18 1.12
CA SER A 103 -4.08 -4.47 1.84
C SER A 103 -5.25 -4.05 0.96
N HIS A 104 -5.18 -4.25 -0.36
CA HIS A 104 -6.29 -3.96 -1.27
C HIS A 104 -7.63 -4.60 -0.86
N PRO A 105 -7.69 -5.85 -0.35
CA PRO A 105 -8.95 -6.43 0.14
C PRO A 105 -9.53 -5.70 1.36
N LEU A 106 -8.72 -5.00 2.14
CA LEU A 106 -9.15 -4.25 3.32
C LEU A 106 -9.72 -2.88 2.98
N ILE A 107 -9.25 -2.28 1.88
CA ILE A 107 -9.66 -0.94 1.43
C ILE A 107 -10.00 -1.02 -0.06
N LEU A 108 -11.29 -1.23 -0.33
CA LEU A 108 -11.86 -1.28 -1.67
C LEU A 108 -12.50 0.04 -2.02
N SER A 109 -12.54 0.41 -3.30
CA SER A 109 -13.10 1.70 -3.74
C SER A 109 -14.58 1.92 -3.39
N SER A 110 -15.33 0.85 -3.19
CA SER A 110 -16.80 0.86 -3.08
C SER A 110 -17.34 0.10 -1.87
N SER A 111 -16.48 -0.42 -1.00
CA SER A 111 -16.91 -1.21 0.16
C SER A 111 -15.88 -1.22 1.29
N GLY A 112 -16.33 -1.63 2.47
CA GLY A 112 -15.51 -1.67 3.68
C GLY A 112 -15.55 -0.37 4.47
N PHE A 113 -15.04 -0.42 5.70
CA PHE A 113 -15.12 0.66 6.68
C PHE A 113 -14.53 1.99 6.19
N VAL A 114 -13.36 1.97 5.54
CA VAL A 114 -12.69 3.19 5.07
C VAL A 114 -13.53 3.90 3.99
N SER A 115 -13.94 3.18 2.95
CA SER A 115 -14.72 3.77 1.88
C SER A 115 -16.14 4.13 2.33
N GLY A 116 -16.75 3.33 3.21
CA GLY A 116 -18.00 3.70 3.88
C GLY A 116 -17.89 5.02 4.64
N THR A 117 -16.84 5.19 5.44
CA THR A 117 -16.61 6.45 6.18
C THR A 117 -16.46 7.65 5.23
N ILE A 118 -15.75 7.49 4.11
CA ILE A 118 -15.61 8.56 3.11
C ILE A 118 -16.95 8.91 2.47
N MET A 119 -17.78 7.91 2.17
CA MET A 119 -19.12 8.12 1.59
C MET A 119 -20.06 8.79 2.58
N ASP A 120 -20.09 8.34 3.83
CA ASP A 120 -20.93 8.91 4.89
C ASP A 120 -20.59 10.38 5.14
N VAL A 121 -19.30 10.71 5.20
CA VAL A 121 -18.83 12.11 5.35
C VAL A 121 -19.18 12.95 4.12
N ALA A 122 -19.06 12.39 2.91
CA ALA A 122 -19.47 13.10 1.70
C ALA A 122 -20.96 13.43 1.72
N GLU A 123 -21.81 12.46 2.06
CA GLU A 123 -23.26 12.60 2.13
C GLU A 123 -23.67 13.63 3.19
N THR A 124 -23.21 13.44 4.43
CA THR A 124 -23.54 14.34 5.56
C THR A 124 -23.03 15.76 5.38
N SER A 125 -21.95 15.96 4.62
CA SER A 125 -21.41 17.29 4.29
C SER A 125 -21.98 17.91 3.01
N GLY A 126 -22.98 17.27 2.38
CA GLY A 126 -23.56 17.71 1.11
C GLY A 126 -22.56 17.79 -0.04
N ALA A 127 -21.49 16.97 0.01
CA ALA A 127 -20.39 16.97 -0.94
C ALA A 127 -20.44 15.75 -1.87
N LYS A 128 -19.73 15.84 -3.00
CA LYS A 128 -19.37 14.64 -3.75
C LYS A 128 -18.22 13.91 -3.05
N PRO A 129 -18.20 12.57 -3.04
CA PRO A 129 -17.05 11.81 -2.55
C PRO A 129 -15.76 12.21 -3.25
N LEU A 130 -14.69 12.42 -2.47
CA LEU A 130 -13.38 12.77 -3.01
C LEU A 130 -12.78 11.59 -3.78
N ARG A 131 -12.58 11.79 -5.09
CA ARG A 131 -12.12 10.75 -6.01
C ARG A 131 -10.79 10.17 -5.56
N SER A 132 -10.73 8.83 -5.48
CA SER A 132 -9.51 8.09 -5.10
C SER A 132 -8.96 8.38 -3.70
N LEU A 133 -9.71 9.06 -2.82
CA LEU A 133 -9.29 9.27 -1.43
C LEU A 133 -9.08 7.94 -0.69
N TRP A 134 -9.90 6.93 -0.98
CA TRP A 134 -9.73 5.57 -0.46
C TRP A 134 -8.35 4.99 -0.78
N HIS A 135 -7.81 5.25 -1.99
CA HIS A 135 -6.50 4.73 -2.41
C HIS A 135 -5.37 5.53 -1.77
N ALA A 136 -5.58 6.83 -1.56
CA ALA A 136 -4.67 7.66 -0.78
C ALA A 136 -4.58 7.18 0.68
N TYR A 137 -5.71 6.79 1.30
CA TYR A 137 -5.73 6.18 2.64
C TYR A 137 -5.02 4.83 2.66
N LEU A 138 -5.21 4.01 1.61
CA LEU A 138 -4.49 2.74 1.47
C LEU A 138 -2.97 2.95 1.44
N PHE A 139 -2.46 3.86 0.61
CA PHE A 139 -1.04 4.23 0.60
C PHE A 139 -0.55 4.75 1.96
N TYR A 140 -1.33 5.63 2.59
CA TYR A 140 -0.94 6.24 3.85
C TYR A 140 -0.89 5.22 4.99
N PHE A 141 -1.93 4.38 5.16
CA PHE A 141 -1.95 3.36 6.21
C PHE A 141 -0.89 2.29 6.00
N SER A 142 -0.74 1.76 4.78
CA SER A 142 0.33 0.79 4.49
C SER A 142 1.70 1.42 4.70
N GLY A 143 1.90 2.67 4.29
CA GLY A 143 3.16 3.40 4.46
C GLY A 143 3.52 3.64 5.93
N VAL A 144 2.59 4.16 6.73
CA VAL A 144 2.84 4.45 8.15
C VAL A 144 3.10 3.16 8.94
N VAL A 145 2.32 2.11 8.71
CA VAL A 145 2.50 0.83 9.40
C VAL A 145 3.82 0.18 8.98
N SER A 146 4.17 0.21 7.69
CA SER A 146 5.44 -0.33 7.20
C SER A 146 6.63 0.46 7.75
N LYS A 147 6.57 1.80 7.75
CA LYS A 147 7.60 2.67 8.31
C LYS A 147 7.89 2.33 9.77
N GLN A 148 6.86 2.23 10.60
CA GLN A 148 7.03 1.89 12.02
C GLN A 148 7.62 0.48 12.22
N ALA A 149 7.21 -0.48 11.39
CA ALA A 149 7.77 -1.83 11.43
C ALA A 149 9.26 -1.81 11.04
N LEU A 150 9.63 -1.13 9.96
CA LEU A 150 11.02 -0.97 9.50
C LEU A 150 11.89 -0.24 10.52
N GLU A 151 11.37 0.81 11.16
CA GLU A 151 12.06 1.54 12.24
C GLU A 151 12.33 0.64 13.45
N THR A 152 11.38 -0.22 13.81
CA THR A 152 11.57 -1.23 14.88
C THR A 152 12.66 -2.24 14.52
N GLN A 153 12.89 -2.49 13.23
CA GLN A 153 13.95 -3.36 12.72
C GLN A 153 15.29 -2.61 12.54
N GLY A 154 15.38 -1.36 13.00
CA GLY A 154 16.61 -0.57 12.97
C GLY A 154 16.81 0.28 11.72
N ILE A 155 15.86 0.30 10.79
CA ILE A 155 15.91 1.14 9.58
C ILE A 155 15.44 2.53 9.94
N LYS A 156 16.40 3.42 10.19
CA LYS A 156 16.13 4.80 10.60
C LYS A 156 15.78 5.68 9.39
N ASN A 157 14.98 6.71 9.62
CA ASN A 157 14.64 7.74 8.63
C ASN A 157 14.01 7.18 7.35
N TYR A 158 13.26 6.07 7.46
CA TYR A 158 12.53 5.53 6.32
C TYR A 158 11.44 6.52 5.86
N GLU A 159 11.53 6.95 4.61
CA GLU A 159 10.52 7.80 3.97
C GLU A 159 9.49 6.92 3.25
N MET A 160 8.20 7.15 3.51
CA MET A 160 7.12 6.37 2.90
C MET A 160 7.12 6.53 1.38
N TYR A 161 6.74 5.48 0.66
CA TYR A 161 6.66 5.45 -0.79
C TYR A 161 5.84 6.62 -1.36
N MET A 162 4.68 6.89 -0.74
CA MET A 162 3.79 7.96 -1.23
C MET A 162 4.41 9.36 -1.10
N VAL A 163 5.23 9.58 -0.07
CA VAL A 163 5.93 10.86 0.17
C VAL A 163 7.05 11.01 -0.84
N ARG A 164 7.96 10.03 -0.91
CA ARG A 164 9.11 10.02 -1.83
C ARG A 164 8.72 10.20 -3.29
N ASN A 165 7.63 9.54 -3.71
CA ASN A 165 7.18 9.54 -5.10
C ASN A 165 6.02 10.51 -5.38
N ASN A 166 5.63 11.33 -4.41
CA ASN A 166 4.51 12.28 -4.50
C ASN A 166 3.19 11.63 -5.00
N VAL A 167 2.94 10.38 -4.60
CA VAL A 167 1.71 9.65 -4.97
C VAL A 167 0.55 10.24 -4.20
N PHE A 168 -0.50 10.66 -4.90
CA PHE A 168 -1.60 11.45 -4.31
C PHE A 168 -1.11 12.73 -3.62
N GLY A 169 -0.11 13.41 -4.19
CA GLY A 169 0.48 14.63 -3.63
C GLY A 169 -0.51 15.73 -3.24
N TRP A 170 -1.63 15.84 -3.95
CA TRP A 170 -2.69 16.80 -3.61
C TRP A 170 -3.47 16.44 -2.33
N TYR A 171 -3.48 15.16 -1.92
CA TYR A 171 -4.07 14.72 -0.66
C TYR A 171 -3.04 14.74 0.48
N LEU A 172 -1.76 14.51 0.19
CA LEU A 172 -0.72 14.28 1.19
C LEU A 172 -0.69 15.30 2.34
N PRO A 173 -0.74 16.64 2.12
CA PRO A 173 -0.74 17.61 3.21
C PRO A 173 -1.91 17.43 4.20
N TYR A 174 -3.07 16.99 3.72
CA TYR A 174 -4.25 16.77 4.55
C TYR A 174 -4.18 15.43 5.28
N LEU A 175 -3.64 14.40 4.63
CA LEU A 175 -3.41 13.11 5.27
C LEU A 175 -2.41 13.25 6.41
N GLU A 176 -1.28 13.92 6.18
CA GLU A 176 -0.25 14.14 7.21
C GLU A 176 -0.72 15.04 8.34
N LYS A 177 -1.65 15.97 8.06
CA LYS A 177 -2.24 16.84 9.08
C LYS A 177 -3.25 16.13 9.98
N TYR A 178 -4.11 15.28 9.42
CA TYR A 178 -5.30 14.78 10.13
C TYR A 178 -5.27 13.28 10.47
N LEU A 179 -4.67 12.44 9.63
CA LEU A 179 -4.64 11.00 9.89
C LEU A 179 -3.72 10.56 11.03
N PRO A 180 -2.66 11.27 11.46
CA PRO A 180 -1.89 10.84 12.63
C PRO A 180 -2.73 10.70 13.90
N ALA A 181 -3.73 11.57 14.10
CA ALA A 181 -4.63 11.48 15.26
C ALA A 181 -5.47 10.20 15.22
N TYR A 182 -5.96 9.82 14.04
CA TYR A 182 -6.64 8.54 13.85
C TYR A 182 -5.71 7.34 14.07
N VAL A 183 -4.51 7.37 13.48
CA VAL A 183 -3.51 6.30 13.60
C VAL A 183 -3.12 6.08 15.06
N ASN A 184 -3.05 7.15 15.85
CA ASN A 184 -2.71 7.14 17.27
C ASN A 184 -3.93 6.98 18.20
N LYS A 185 -5.11 6.71 17.64
CA LYS A 185 -6.37 6.47 18.38
C LYS A 185 -6.83 7.66 19.25
N THR A 186 -6.45 8.88 18.91
CA THR A 186 -6.90 10.12 19.58
C THR A 186 -8.06 10.80 18.85
N MET A 187 -8.44 10.30 17.67
CA MET A 187 -9.54 10.78 16.85
C MET A 187 -10.19 9.61 16.09
N THR A 188 -11.46 9.71 15.72
CA THR A 188 -12.10 8.71 14.86
C THR A 188 -11.73 8.91 13.38
N LEU A 189 -11.92 7.89 12.54
CA LEU A 189 -11.68 8.05 11.10
C LEU A 189 -12.64 9.06 10.50
N LYS A 190 -13.88 9.10 10.99
CA LYS A 190 -14.93 10.03 10.56
C LYS A 190 -14.50 11.48 10.79
N ASP A 191 -14.10 11.83 12.01
CA ASP A 191 -13.71 13.21 12.33
C ASP A 191 -12.48 13.65 11.52
N ALA A 192 -11.49 12.77 11.36
CA ALA A 192 -10.31 13.06 10.52
C ALA A 192 -10.71 13.28 9.05
N THR A 193 -11.64 12.47 8.54
CA THR A 193 -12.16 12.59 7.17
C THR A 193 -12.97 13.87 6.99
N GLU A 194 -13.79 14.26 7.95
CA GLU A 194 -14.54 15.53 7.94
C GLU A 194 -13.60 16.73 7.83
N LEU A 195 -12.53 16.75 8.63
CA LEU A 195 -11.51 17.80 8.58
C LEU A 195 -10.81 17.84 7.21
N ILE A 196 -10.51 16.68 6.62
CA ILE A 196 -9.97 16.59 5.25
C ILE A 196 -10.95 17.20 4.24
N PHE A 197 -12.24 16.86 4.32
CA PHE A 197 -13.25 17.42 3.41
C PHE A 197 -13.39 18.95 3.55
N GLN A 198 -13.39 19.46 4.78
CA GLN A 198 -13.49 20.89 5.06
C GLN A 198 -12.30 21.67 4.50
N ASP A 199 -11.08 21.19 4.72
CA ASP A 199 -9.86 21.88 4.28
C ASP A 199 -9.55 21.66 2.79
N TYR A 200 -10.00 20.55 2.20
CA TYR A 200 -9.89 20.33 0.75
C TYR A 200 -10.82 21.25 -0.04
N LYS A 201 -12.05 21.50 0.43
CA LYS A 201 -13.04 22.38 -0.22
C LYS A 201 -12.65 23.87 -0.26
N LYS A 202 -11.73 24.32 0.60
CA LYS A 202 -11.28 25.73 0.64
C LYS A 202 -10.35 26.11 -0.53
N LYS A 203 -9.99 25.15 -1.39
CA LYS A 203 -9.20 25.35 -2.61
C LYS A 203 -10.09 25.22 -3.83
#